data_AF-A0AAI9X5P2-F1
#
_entry.id   AF-A0AAI9X5P2-F1
#
_cell.length_a   1.000
_cell.length_b   1.000
_cell.length_c   1.000
_cell.angle_alpha   90.00
_cell.angle_beta   90.00
_cell.angle_gamma   90.00
#
_symmetry.space_group_name_H-M   'P 1'
#
loop_
_entity.id
_entity.type
_entity.pdbx_description
1 polymer ?
#
loop_
_entity_poly.entity_id
_entity_poly.type
_entity_poly.pdbx_seq_one_letter_code
_entity_poly.pdbx_strand_id
1 'polypeptide(L)'
;MSLFDAREASTFGLFQPKVAQSIIAQLIRGVAFLHSNDIIHGDLHLGDILVQFPESIDRYSTLELYEKFGESESEAVVRLDGMPLLNGIPTHVFIPGWFGVRSDDIALGKENIVLSDFGESFNPYKMPRPSSKTLPLLQPPEAQFSDEPLFFASDIWILACTIWEIFGQRTLFDAFWATADRVTAEKVEALGILPAEWWKDWHKRLEWFDEEGKLDETSRGHDSVHRTWDMRFDYSIYYTEASGRGGPGDRDGEGKESI
;
A
#
# COMPACT_ATOMS: atom_id res chain seq x y z
N MET A 1 -2.35 -15.34 -0.07
CA MET A 1 -1.32 -14.37 -0.49
C MET A 1 -2.02 -13.05 -0.70
N SER A 2 -1.55 -11.97 -0.09
CA SER A 2 -2.10 -10.63 -0.32
C SER A 2 -1.58 -10.01 -1.62
N LEU A 3 -2.25 -8.97 -2.12
CA LEU A 3 -1.74 -8.17 -3.24
C LEU A 3 -0.42 -7.49 -2.88
N PHE A 4 -0.24 -7.09 -1.62
CA PHE A 4 1.01 -6.53 -1.13
C PHE A 4 2.15 -7.53 -1.33
N ASP A 5 1.96 -8.77 -0.87
CA ASP A 5 3.01 -9.78 -0.97
C ASP A 5 3.32 -10.13 -2.45
N ALA A 6 2.30 -10.21 -3.31
CA ALA A 6 2.48 -10.43 -4.75
C ALA A 6 3.31 -9.31 -5.42
N ARG A 7 3.15 -8.09 -4.91
CA ARG A 7 3.86 -6.91 -5.39
C ARG A 7 5.32 -6.92 -4.96
N GLU A 8 5.58 -7.19 -3.68
CA GLU A 8 6.93 -7.30 -3.13
C GLU A 8 7.75 -8.42 -3.79
N ALA A 9 7.09 -9.51 -4.21
CA ALA A 9 7.73 -10.58 -4.95
C ALA A 9 8.08 -10.21 -6.40
N SER A 10 7.53 -9.13 -6.95
CA SER A 10 7.73 -8.70 -8.35
C SER A 10 8.90 -7.73 -8.48
N THR A 11 9.61 -7.79 -9.61
CA THR A 11 10.73 -6.87 -9.89
C THR A 11 10.24 -5.44 -10.07
N PHE A 12 9.06 -5.27 -10.66
CA PHE A 12 8.50 -3.96 -10.94
C PHE A 12 7.42 -3.54 -9.94
N GLY A 13 6.83 -4.52 -9.22
CA GLY A 13 5.77 -4.27 -8.27
C GLY A 13 4.47 -3.80 -8.93
N LEU A 14 4.11 -4.40 -10.08
CA LEU A 14 2.97 -3.99 -10.89
C LEU A 14 2.17 -5.18 -11.38
N PHE A 15 0.87 -4.99 -11.44
CA PHE A 15 -0.03 -5.90 -12.12
C PHE A 15 -0.14 -5.53 -13.60
N GLN A 16 -0.37 -6.53 -14.46
CA GLN A 16 -0.70 -6.26 -15.86
C GLN A 16 -1.97 -5.37 -15.94
N PRO A 17 -2.06 -4.38 -16.85
CA PRO A 17 -3.15 -3.39 -16.81
C PRO A 17 -4.56 -3.98 -16.78
N LYS A 18 -4.82 -5.04 -17.57
CA LYS A 18 -6.13 -5.72 -17.58
C LYS A 18 -6.41 -6.49 -16.28
N VAL A 19 -5.36 -7.00 -15.65
CA VAL A 19 -5.44 -7.71 -14.36
C VAL A 19 -5.73 -6.70 -13.26
N ALA A 20 -5.01 -5.58 -13.21
CA ALA A 20 -5.27 -4.46 -12.30
C ALA A 20 -6.73 -3.98 -12.41
N GLN A 21 -7.22 -3.74 -13.64
CA GLN A 21 -8.60 -3.35 -13.91
C GLN A 21 -9.62 -4.36 -13.37
N SER A 22 -9.37 -5.66 -13.56
CA SER A 22 -10.24 -6.71 -13.07
C SER A 22 -10.26 -6.78 -11.54
N ILE A 23 -9.08 -6.71 -10.90
CA ILE A 23 -8.93 -6.65 -9.44
C ILE A 23 -9.71 -5.45 -8.88
N ILE A 24 -9.54 -4.27 -9.46
CA ILE A 24 -10.23 -3.04 -9.01
C ILE A 24 -11.74 -3.15 -9.18
N ALA A 25 -12.21 -3.71 -10.29
CA ALA A 25 -13.64 -3.93 -10.50
C ALA A 25 -14.24 -4.88 -9.45
N GLN A 26 -13.51 -5.94 -9.08
CA GLN A 26 -13.91 -6.84 -7.99
C GLN A 26 -13.89 -6.13 -6.64
N LEU A 27 -12.85 -5.32 -6.38
CA LEU A 27 -12.67 -4.59 -5.13
C LEU A 27 -13.82 -3.60 -4.88
N ILE A 28 -14.14 -2.79 -5.89
CA ILE A 28 -15.26 -1.84 -5.84
C ILE A 28 -16.58 -2.58 -5.57
N ARG A 29 -16.81 -3.74 -6.18
CA ARG A 29 -18.00 -4.56 -5.93
C ARG A 29 -18.04 -5.10 -4.49
N GLY A 30 -16.89 -5.53 -3.96
CA GLY A 30 -16.76 -5.99 -2.58
C GLY A 30 -17.11 -4.88 -1.58
N VAL A 31 -16.51 -3.69 -1.74
CA VAL A 31 -16.80 -2.54 -0.88
C VAL A 31 -18.26 -2.09 -1.00
N ALA A 32 -18.80 -2.02 -2.23
CA ALA A 32 -20.22 -1.69 -2.43
C ALA A 32 -21.16 -2.69 -1.74
N PHE A 33 -20.81 -3.99 -1.73
CA PHE A 33 -21.55 -5.00 -1.00
C PHE A 33 -21.48 -4.77 0.52
N LEU A 34 -20.31 -4.48 1.09
CA LEU A 34 -20.18 -4.16 2.52
C LEU A 34 -21.04 -2.93 2.89
N HIS A 35 -20.93 -1.85 2.11
CA HIS A 35 -21.69 -0.62 2.37
C HIS A 35 -23.20 -0.85 2.29
N SER A 36 -23.67 -1.70 1.36
CA SER A 36 -25.09 -2.07 1.26
C SER A 36 -25.62 -2.87 2.46
N ASN A 37 -24.73 -3.41 3.29
CA ASN A 37 -25.03 -4.11 4.54
C ASN A 37 -24.68 -3.27 5.78
N ASP A 38 -24.53 -1.95 5.59
CA ASP A 38 -24.16 -1.01 6.64
C ASP A 38 -22.82 -1.34 7.32
N ILE A 39 -21.85 -1.86 6.56
CA ILE A 39 -20.52 -2.21 7.05
C ILE A 39 -19.48 -1.35 6.32
N ILE A 40 -18.61 -0.72 7.10
CA ILE A 40 -17.38 -0.07 6.64
C ILE A 40 -16.22 -1.05 6.88
N HIS A 41 -15.33 -1.22 5.90
CA HIS A 41 -14.13 -2.05 6.10
C HIS A 41 -13.19 -1.41 7.11
N GLY A 42 -12.87 -0.12 6.91
CA GLY A 42 -12.19 0.72 7.90
C GLY A 42 -10.66 0.65 7.88
N ASP A 43 -10.08 -0.35 7.21
CA ASP A 43 -8.63 -0.52 7.08
C ASP A 43 -8.18 -1.08 5.71
N LEU A 44 -8.90 -0.78 4.64
CA LEU A 44 -8.61 -1.41 3.35
C LEU A 44 -7.20 -1.06 2.81
N HIS A 45 -6.34 -2.06 2.65
CA HIS A 45 -5.04 -1.92 2.01
C HIS A 45 -4.63 -3.17 1.22
N LEU A 46 -3.53 -3.11 0.44
CA LEU A 46 -3.09 -4.24 -0.38
C LEU A 46 -2.87 -5.54 0.42
N GLY A 47 -2.51 -5.44 1.71
CA GLY A 47 -2.37 -6.57 2.63
C GLY A 47 -3.68 -7.32 2.91
N ASP A 48 -4.82 -6.66 2.80
CA ASP A 48 -6.15 -7.21 3.14
C ASP A 48 -6.89 -7.76 1.92
N ILE A 49 -6.28 -7.61 0.73
CA ILE A 49 -6.84 -8.09 -0.52
C ILE A 49 -6.07 -9.33 -0.91
N LEU A 50 -6.69 -10.49 -0.74
CA LEU A 50 -6.06 -11.77 -1.00
C LEU A 50 -6.35 -12.25 -2.42
N VAL A 51 -5.32 -12.69 -3.13
CA VAL A 51 -5.49 -13.41 -4.41
C VAL A 51 -5.81 -14.86 -4.10
N GLN A 52 -6.92 -15.35 -4.65
CA GLN A 52 -7.29 -16.74 -4.52
C GLN A 52 -6.29 -17.61 -5.27
N PHE A 53 -5.77 -18.65 -4.61
CA PHE A 53 -4.86 -19.58 -5.24
C PHE A 53 -5.50 -20.26 -6.47
N PRO A 54 -4.81 -20.30 -7.62
CA PRO A 54 -5.32 -20.94 -8.84
C PRO A 54 -5.62 -22.43 -8.67
N GLU A 55 -4.86 -23.09 -7.79
CA GLU A 55 -5.02 -24.49 -7.39
C GLU A 55 -4.97 -24.57 -5.86
N SER A 56 -5.85 -25.37 -5.27
CA SER A 56 -5.83 -25.61 -3.82
C SER A 56 -4.50 -26.26 -3.44
N ILE A 57 -3.73 -25.55 -2.62
CA ILE A 57 -2.47 -26.05 -2.05
C ILE A 57 -2.69 -27.34 -1.25
N ASP A 58 -3.91 -27.55 -0.74
CA ASP A 58 -4.33 -28.74 -0.01
C ASP A 58 -4.27 -30.04 -0.83
N ARG A 59 -4.08 -29.93 -2.15
CA ARG A 59 -3.93 -31.09 -3.04
C ARG A 59 -2.51 -31.64 -3.08
N TYR A 60 -1.51 -30.85 -2.67
CA TYR A 60 -0.12 -31.27 -2.66
C TYR A 60 0.18 -32.01 -1.36
N SER A 61 0.85 -33.16 -1.46
CA SER A 61 1.52 -33.79 -0.32
C SER A 61 2.68 -32.93 0.17
N THR A 62 3.14 -33.15 1.40
CA THR A 62 4.30 -32.43 1.96
C THR A 62 5.55 -32.57 1.09
N LEU A 63 5.78 -33.74 0.49
CA LEU A 63 6.91 -33.97 -0.41
C LEU A 63 6.79 -33.12 -1.69
N GLU A 64 5.62 -33.11 -2.31
CA GLU A 64 5.37 -32.30 -3.52
C GLU A 64 5.49 -30.80 -3.23
N LEU A 65 5.11 -30.35 -2.03
CA LEU A 65 5.35 -28.97 -1.60
C LEU A 65 6.84 -28.65 -1.54
N TYR A 66 7.66 -29.52 -0.96
CA TYR A 66 9.10 -29.31 -0.90
C TYR A 66 9.78 -29.41 -2.26
N GLU A 67 9.36 -30.34 -3.12
CA GLU A 67 9.88 -30.45 -4.48
C GLU A 67 9.56 -29.19 -5.31
N LYS A 68 8.38 -28.59 -5.10
CA LYS A 68 7.93 -27.42 -5.86
C LYS A 68 8.45 -26.09 -5.32
N PHE A 69 8.51 -25.93 -4.01
CA PHE A 69 8.77 -24.65 -3.35
C PHE A 69 10.06 -24.62 -2.52
N GLY A 70 10.79 -25.73 -2.46
CA GLY A 70 11.98 -25.90 -1.64
C GLY A 70 11.68 -26.45 -0.25
N GLU A 71 12.72 -27.02 0.38
CA GLU A 71 12.63 -27.43 1.79
C GLU A 71 12.50 -26.23 2.72
N SER A 72 11.85 -26.43 3.87
CA SER A 72 11.72 -25.38 4.86
C SER A 72 13.08 -24.98 5.43
N GLU A 73 13.41 -23.70 5.34
CA GLU A 73 14.61 -23.15 5.96
C GLU A 73 14.36 -22.91 7.45
N SER A 74 15.29 -23.34 8.30
CA SER A 74 15.21 -23.15 9.74
C SER A 74 16.38 -22.32 10.26
N GLU A 75 16.09 -21.41 11.18
CA GLU A 75 17.10 -20.66 11.91
C GLU A 75 17.11 -21.06 13.38
N ALA A 76 18.32 -21.19 13.94
CA ALA A 76 18.48 -21.48 15.37
C ALA A 76 18.10 -20.27 16.21
N VAL A 77 17.28 -20.48 17.24
CA VAL A 77 16.94 -19.43 18.19
C VAL A 77 18.12 -19.25 19.15
N VAL A 78 18.74 -18.08 19.11
CA VAL A 78 19.87 -17.72 19.98
C VAL A 78 19.50 -16.52 20.83
N ARG A 79 19.85 -16.58 22.12
CA ARG A 79 19.69 -15.43 23.01
C ARG A 79 20.79 -14.41 22.74
N LEU A 80 20.42 -13.14 22.71
CA LEU A 80 21.35 -12.02 22.53
C LEU A 80 22.39 -11.93 23.66
N ASP A 81 22.08 -12.45 24.85
CA ASP A 81 22.99 -12.50 26.00
C ASP A 81 23.90 -13.75 26.02
N GLY A 82 23.79 -14.64 25.02
CA GLY A 82 24.59 -15.86 24.90
C GLY A 82 24.23 -16.97 25.90
N MET A 83 23.21 -16.78 26.73
CA MET A 83 22.81 -17.79 27.72
C MET A 83 22.01 -18.94 27.07
N PRO A 84 21.85 -20.08 27.75
CA PRO A 84 20.99 -21.17 27.28
C PRO A 84 19.52 -20.73 27.15
N LEU A 85 18.83 -21.31 26.17
CA LEU A 85 17.38 -21.17 26.03
C LEU A 85 16.67 -21.73 27.28
N LEU A 86 15.60 -21.06 27.70
CA LEU A 86 14.75 -21.52 28.79
C LEU A 86 13.88 -22.68 28.31
N ASN A 87 13.44 -23.53 29.26
CA ASN A 87 12.46 -24.57 28.96
C ASN A 87 11.18 -23.96 28.38
N GLY A 88 10.74 -24.49 27.24
CA GLY A 88 9.53 -24.03 26.53
C GLY A 88 9.79 -23.08 25.36
N ILE A 89 11.04 -22.63 25.17
CA ILE A 89 11.41 -21.86 23.98
C ILE A 89 11.83 -22.82 22.85
N PRO A 90 11.26 -22.70 21.63
CA PRO A 90 11.68 -23.49 20.48
C PRO A 90 13.18 -23.29 20.21
N THR A 91 13.89 -24.37 19.89
CA THR A 91 15.32 -24.29 19.54
C THR A 91 15.54 -23.75 18.13
N HIS A 92 14.52 -23.83 17.27
CA HIS A 92 14.54 -23.36 15.89
C HIS A 92 13.22 -22.68 15.55
N VAL A 93 13.30 -21.72 14.65
CA VAL A 93 12.15 -21.14 13.94
C VAL A 93 12.30 -21.47 12.46
N PHE A 94 11.17 -21.53 11.75
CA PHE A 94 11.16 -21.80 10.33
C PHE A 94 10.77 -20.53 9.58
N ILE A 95 11.51 -20.23 8.52
CA ILE A 95 11.20 -19.13 7.61
C ILE A 95 9.92 -19.53 6.84
N PRO A 96 8.87 -18.71 6.84
CA PRO A 96 7.66 -19.01 6.09
C PRO A 96 7.95 -19.21 4.61
N GLY A 97 7.48 -20.34 4.06
CA GLY A 97 7.58 -20.60 2.63
C GLY A 97 6.72 -19.64 1.81
N TRP A 98 7.26 -19.16 0.69
CA TRP A 98 6.52 -18.32 -0.25
C TRP A 98 5.88 -19.17 -1.35
N PHE A 99 4.56 -19.35 -1.26
CA PHE A 99 3.78 -20.14 -2.24
C PHE A 99 3.10 -19.28 -3.31
N GLY A 100 3.30 -17.96 -3.25
CA GLY A 100 2.58 -16.98 -4.01
C GLY A 100 2.95 -16.88 -5.50
N VAL A 101 2.23 -16.00 -6.20
CA VAL A 101 2.51 -15.62 -7.59
C VAL A 101 2.90 -14.14 -7.61
N ARG A 102 3.95 -13.79 -8.36
CA ARG A 102 4.39 -12.41 -8.51
C ARG A 102 3.32 -11.61 -9.24
N SER A 103 3.13 -10.34 -8.90
CA SER A 103 2.07 -9.48 -9.47
C SER A 103 2.10 -9.39 -11.00
N ASP A 104 3.28 -9.42 -11.62
CA ASP A 104 3.50 -9.42 -13.07
C ASP A 104 3.13 -10.75 -13.76
N ASP A 105 3.13 -11.84 -13.00
CA ASP A 105 2.84 -13.20 -13.46
C ASP A 105 1.37 -13.62 -13.24
N ILE A 106 0.56 -12.80 -12.55
CA ILE A 106 -0.86 -13.08 -12.39
C ILE A 106 -1.55 -12.96 -13.74
N ALA A 107 -2.05 -14.11 -14.24
CA ALA A 107 -2.76 -14.17 -15.51
C ALA A 107 -4.20 -13.67 -15.38
N LEU A 108 -4.69 -13.01 -16.44
CA LEU A 108 -6.10 -12.63 -16.56
C LEU A 108 -7.01 -13.88 -16.51
N GLY A 109 -8.09 -13.81 -15.74
CA GLY A 109 -8.97 -14.93 -15.37
C GLY A 109 -8.52 -15.72 -14.13
N LYS A 110 -7.40 -15.36 -13.49
CA LYS A 110 -6.87 -16.00 -12.27
C LYS A 110 -6.73 -15.02 -11.08
N GLU A 111 -7.10 -13.76 -11.29
CA GLU A 111 -7.04 -12.65 -10.34
C GLU A 111 -8.27 -12.53 -9.43
N ASN A 112 -8.91 -13.64 -9.10
CA ASN A 112 -10.04 -13.62 -8.17
C ASN A 112 -9.54 -13.14 -6.81
N ILE A 113 -10.14 -12.08 -6.29
CA ILE A 113 -9.77 -11.55 -4.98
C ILE A 113 -10.78 -11.88 -3.90
N VAL A 114 -10.30 -11.92 -2.67
CA VAL A 114 -11.09 -12.05 -1.44
C VAL A 114 -10.68 -10.93 -0.50
N LEU A 115 -11.65 -10.19 0.03
CA LEU A 115 -11.41 -9.25 1.13
C LEU A 115 -11.25 -10.02 2.44
N SER A 116 -10.21 -9.67 3.20
CA SER A 116 -9.91 -10.25 4.50
C SER A 116 -9.71 -9.17 5.55
N ASP A 117 -9.45 -9.61 6.78
CA ASP A 117 -9.19 -8.75 7.94
C ASP A 117 -10.28 -7.71 8.25
N PHE A 118 -11.40 -8.20 8.77
CA PHE A 118 -12.50 -7.36 9.26
C PHE A 118 -12.28 -6.88 10.71
N GLY A 119 -11.04 -6.92 11.23
CA GLY A 119 -10.74 -6.57 12.62
C GLY A 119 -11.08 -5.12 12.98
N GLU A 120 -10.97 -4.21 12.01
CA GLU A 120 -11.32 -2.80 12.16
C GLU A 120 -12.67 -2.41 11.55
N SER A 121 -13.38 -3.39 10.96
CA SER A 121 -14.70 -3.14 10.36
C SER A 121 -15.75 -2.81 11.41
N PHE A 122 -16.70 -1.96 11.01
CA PHE A 122 -17.76 -1.52 11.91
C PHE A 122 -19.02 -1.12 11.15
N ASN A 123 -20.14 -1.13 11.88
CA ASN A 123 -21.39 -0.54 11.39
C ASN A 123 -21.49 0.89 11.94
N PRO A 124 -21.45 1.93 11.10
CA PRO A 124 -21.38 3.31 11.57
C PRO A 124 -22.65 3.77 12.29
N TYR A 125 -23.81 3.16 12.02
CA TYR A 125 -25.06 3.47 12.73
C TYR A 125 -25.12 2.89 14.14
N LYS A 126 -24.37 1.81 14.41
CA LYS A 126 -24.38 1.10 15.70
C LYS A 126 -23.16 1.42 16.56
N MET A 127 -22.01 1.62 15.93
CA MET A 127 -20.73 1.83 16.59
C MET A 127 -19.97 2.98 15.91
N PRO A 128 -20.38 4.25 16.14
CA PRO A 128 -19.67 5.40 15.61
C PRO A 128 -18.22 5.40 16.09
N ARG A 129 -17.27 5.65 15.17
CA ARG A 129 -15.84 5.74 15.49
C ARG A 129 -15.32 7.10 15.08
N PRO A 130 -14.77 7.91 15.99
CA PRO A 130 -14.21 9.22 15.65
C PRO A 130 -12.80 9.13 15.04
N SER A 131 -12.11 8.00 15.20
CA SER A 131 -10.73 7.85 14.73
C SER A 131 -10.58 6.69 13.75
N SER A 132 -9.69 6.89 12.78
CA SER A 132 -9.26 5.84 11.86
C SER A 132 -8.06 5.12 12.45
N LYS A 133 -8.04 3.79 12.29
CA LYS A 133 -6.88 2.96 12.66
C LYS A 133 -6.06 2.49 11.47
N THR A 134 -6.43 2.92 10.25
CA THR A 134 -5.71 2.51 9.06
C THR A 134 -4.31 3.11 8.99
N LEU A 135 -3.51 2.57 8.06
CA LEU A 135 -2.15 3.02 7.77
C LEU A 135 -2.12 4.55 7.60
N PRO A 136 -1.14 5.26 8.21
CA PRO A 136 -1.12 6.73 8.23
C PRO A 136 -1.29 7.39 6.86
N LEU A 137 -0.72 6.80 5.79
CA LEU A 137 -0.80 7.32 4.42
C LEU A 137 -2.21 7.20 3.81
N LEU A 138 -3.00 6.21 4.25
CA LEU A 138 -4.34 5.94 3.72
C LEU A 138 -5.44 6.63 4.53
N GLN A 139 -5.10 7.21 5.70
CA GLN A 139 -6.08 7.84 6.56
C GLN A 139 -6.84 8.94 5.80
N PRO A 140 -8.17 8.99 5.91
CA PRO A 140 -8.96 10.03 5.29
C PRO A 140 -8.76 11.37 6.04
N PRO A 141 -8.83 12.53 5.35
CA PRO A 141 -8.54 13.83 5.96
C PRO A 141 -9.47 14.17 7.14
N GLU A 142 -10.74 13.77 7.09
CA GLU A 142 -11.70 14.01 8.18
C GLU A 142 -11.29 13.32 9.48
N ALA A 143 -10.52 12.22 9.44
CA ALA A 143 -10.04 11.57 10.66
C ALA A 143 -9.06 12.44 11.47
N GLN A 144 -8.51 13.49 10.85
CA GLN A 144 -7.63 14.46 11.50
C GLN A 144 -8.33 15.78 11.82
N PHE A 145 -9.25 16.22 10.96
CA PHE A 145 -9.79 17.59 11.01
C PHE A 145 -11.27 17.67 11.42
N SER A 146 -11.91 16.55 11.72
CA SER A 146 -13.31 16.50 12.11
C SER A 146 -13.49 15.70 13.39
N ASP A 147 -14.35 16.18 14.29
CA ASP A 147 -14.80 15.42 15.46
C ASP A 147 -15.98 14.49 15.13
N GLU A 148 -16.57 14.63 13.93
CA GLU A 148 -17.67 13.78 13.49
C GLU A 148 -17.20 12.33 13.27
N PRO A 149 -18.03 11.33 13.63
CA PRO A 149 -17.69 9.93 13.39
C PRO A 149 -17.45 9.62 11.92
N LEU A 150 -16.47 8.75 11.67
CA LEU A 150 -16.18 8.22 10.34
C LEU A 150 -17.38 7.48 9.77
N PHE A 151 -17.58 7.65 8.47
CA PHE A 151 -18.72 7.11 7.74
C PHE A 151 -18.28 6.49 6.42
N PHE A 152 -19.21 6.09 5.56
CA PHE A 152 -18.88 5.40 4.30
C PHE A 152 -17.89 6.17 3.42
N ALA A 153 -17.92 7.51 3.43
CA ALA A 153 -16.98 8.35 2.68
C ALA A 153 -15.51 8.11 3.07
N SER A 154 -15.24 7.81 4.34
CA SER A 154 -13.91 7.48 4.85
C SER A 154 -13.37 6.20 4.21
N ASP A 155 -14.23 5.19 4.04
CA ASP A 155 -13.88 3.93 3.36
C ASP A 155 -13.70 4.12 1.85
N ILE A 156 -14.46 5.05 1.23
CA ILE A 156 -14.29 5.41 -0.19
C ILE A 156 -12.96 6.13 -0.42
N TRP A 157 -12.53 6.99 0.50
CA TRP A 157 -11.20 7.61 0.43
C TRP A 157 -10.09 6.55 0.45
N ILE A 158 -10.17 5.63 1.41
CA ILE A 158 -9.20 4.53 1.53
C ILE A 158 -9.21 3.69 0.24
N LEU A 159 -10.39 3.31 -0.25
CA LEU A 159 -10.56 2.60 -1.52
C LEU A 159 -9.91 3.32 -2.70
N ALA A 160 -10.06 4.64 -2.81
CA ALA A 160 -9.43 5.42 -3.88
C ALA A 160 -7.89 5.35 -3.80
N CYS A 161 -7.33 5.44 -2.60
CA CYS A 161 -5.89 5.29 -2.38
C CYS A 161 -5.41 3.87 -2.72
N THR A 162 -6.15 2.84 -2.32
CA THR A 162 -5.83 1.44 -2.65
C THR A 162 -5.93 1.19 -4.16
N ILE A 163 -6.91 1.75 -4.85
CA ILE A 163 -7.05 1.66 -6.32
C ILE A 163 -5.83 2.25 -7.03
N TRP A 164 -5.37 3.41 -6.57
CA TRP A 164 -4.13 4.01 -7.09
C TRP A 164 -2.96 3.05 -6.90
N GLU A 165 -2.85 2.45 -5.73
CA GLU A 165 -1.74 1.54 -5.39
C GLU A 165 -1.78 0.22 -6.19
N ILE A 166 -2.95 -0.25 -6.59
CA ILE A 166 -3.09 -1.41 -7.47
C ILE A 166 -2.58 -1.09 -8.89
N PHE A 167 -2.82 0.13 -9.38
CA PHE A 167 -2.38 0.54 -10.72
C PHE A 167 -0.93 1.04 -10.76
N GLY A 168 -0.50 1.72 -9.71
CA GLY A 168 0.71 2.54 -9.73
C GLY A 168 1.92 1.86 -9.11
N GLN A 169 3.10 2.24 -9.59
CA GLN A 169 4.36 1.78 -9.01
C GLN A 169 4.65 2.38 -7.63
N ARG A 170 4.06 3.53 -7.32
CA ARG A 170 4.18 4.19 -6.01
C ARG A 170 2.81 4.51 -5.43
N THR A 171 2.76 4.61 -4.10
CA THR A 171 1.57 5.06 -3.37
C THR A 171 1.19 6.48 -3.77
N LEU A 172 -0.09 6.83 -3.66
CA LEU A 172 -0.58 8.17 -3.99
C LEU A 172 0.07 9.24 -3.10
N PHE A 173 0.17 8.96 -1.81
CA PHE A 173 0.88 9.77 -0.82
C PHE A 173 2.07 8.98 -0.30
N ASP A 174 3.21 9.66 -0.13
CA ASP A 174 4.46 9.01 0.23
C ASP A 174 5.28 9.96 1.11
N ALA A 175 5.38 9.59 2.39
CA ALA A 175 6.03 10.38 3.42
C ALA A 175 7.00 9.50 4.23
N PHE A 176 8.29 9.85 4.17
CA PHE A 176 9.29 9.27 5.06
C PHE A 176 8.99 9.68 6.51
N TRP A 177 8.81 8.71 7.41
CA TRP A 177 8.23 8.90 8.75
C TRP A 177 6.88 9.62 8.70
N ALA A 178 5.84 8.89 8.32
CA ALA A 178 4.49 9.40 8.09
C ALA A 178 3.81 9.93 9.37
N THR A 179 4.05 11.19 9.71
CA THR A 179 3.27 11.94 10.69
C THR A 179 2.01 12.52 10.04
N ALA A 180 0.96 12.78 10.83
CA ALA A 180 -0.29 13.36 10.34
C ALA A 180 -0.06 14.67 9.53
N ASP A 181 0.84 15.54 10.00
CA ASP A 181 1.20 16.77 9.30
C ASP A 181 1.89 16.51 7.95
N ARG A 182 2.87 15.59 7.88
CA ARG A 182 3.57 15.27 6.63
C ARG A 182 2.65 14.61 5.61
N VAL A 183 1.80 13.69 6.07
CA VAL A 183 0.79 13.06 5.21
C VAL A 183 -0.20 14.12 4.70
N THR A 184 -0.60 15.07 5.54
CA THR A 184 -1.46 16.18 5.12
C THR A 184 -0.77 17.05 4.07
N ALA A 185 0.52 17.34 4.23
CA ALA A 185 1.28 18.08 3.24
C ALA A 185 1.30 17.36 1.88
N GLU A 186 1.55 16.04 1.85
CA GLU A 186 1.48 15.24 0.62
C GLU A 186 0.08 15.27 -0.01
N LYS A 187 -0.98 15.23 0.80
CA LYS A 187 -2.37 15.33 0.32
C LYS A 187 -2.64 16.69 -0.31
N VAL A 188 -2.22 17.77 0.34
CA VAL A 188 -2.41 19.14 -0.16
C VAL A 188 -1.62 19.37 -1.44
N GLU A 189 -0.41 18.87 -1.51
CA GLU A 189 0.43 18.95 -2.72
C GLU A 189 -0.19 18.20 -3.90
N ALA A 190 -0.79 17.04 -3.64
CA ALA A 190 -1.40 16.21 -4.68
C ALA A 190 -2.80 16.68 -5.09
N LEU A 191 -3.64 17.11 -4.15
CA LEU A 191 -5.07 17.32 -4.35
C LEU A 191 -5.52 18.78 -4.21
N GLY A 192 -4.61 19.66 -3.77
CA GLY A 192 -4.89 21.06 -3.50
C GLY A 192 -5.26 21.34 -2.03
N ILE A 193 -5.52 22.62 -1.77
CA ILE A 193 -5.73 23.16 -0.42
C ILE A 193 -6.98 22.54 0.23
N LEU A 194 -6.87 22.25 1.53
CA LEU A 194 -7.99 21.74 2.33
C LEU A 194 -9.17 22.73 2.38
N PRO A 195 -10.39 22.27 2.72
CA PRO A 195 -11.48 23.16 3.08
C PRO A 195 -11.03 24.24 4.08
N ALA A 196 -11.58 25.45 3.95
CA ALA A 196 -11.07 26.63 4.66
C ALA A 196 -11.04 26.49 6.19
N GLU A 197 -11.93 25.70 6.77
CA GLU A 197 -11.95 25.39 8.20
C GLU A 197 -10.73 24.53 8.57
N TRP A 198 -10.55 23.40 7.89
CA TRP A 198 -9.43 22.48 8.09
C TRP A 198 -8.06 23.12 7.77
N TRP A 199 -8.01 23.98 6.75
CA TRP A 199 -6.79 24.72 6.41
C TRP A 199 -6.36 25.64 7.55
N LYS A 200 -7.31 26.36 8.17
CA LYS A 200 -7.01 27.25 9.29
C LYS A 200 -6.60 26.47 10.55
N ASP A 201 -7.23 25.34 10.79
CA ASP A 201 -6.97 24.47 11.95
C ASP A 201 -5.62 23.75 11.85
N TRP A 202 -5.08 23.57 10.65
CA TRP A 202 -3.75 23.00 10.46
C TRP A 202 -2.64 24.01 10.81
N HIS A 203 -2.23 24.04 12.08
CA HIS A 203 -1.24 25.00 12.59
C HIS A 203 0.17 24.86 12.00
N LYS A 204 0.57 23.66 11.59
CA LYS A 204 1.90 23.42 11.01
C LYS A 204 1.95 23.58 9.50
N ARG A 205 0.85 23.99 8.84
CA ARG A 205 0.83 24.20 7.38
C ARG A 205 1.95 25.11 6.89
N LEU A 206 2.32 26.11 7.69
CA LEU A 206 3.36 27.09 7.39
C LEU A 206 4.78 26.52 7.39
N GLU A 207 4.96 25.27 7.82
CA GLU A 207 6.22 24.55 7.61
C GLU A 207 6.40 24.11 6.15
N TRP A 208 5.34 24.09 5.33
CA TRP A 208 5.39 23.64 3.93
C TRP A 208 4.77 24.61 2.93
N PHE A 209 3.79 25.41 3.34
CA PHE A 209 2.98 26.26 2.46
C PHE A 209 2.83 27.67 3.03
N ASP A 210 2.67 28.67 2.17
CA ASP A 210 2.22 30.00 2.59
C ASP A 210 0.71 30.03 2.92
N GLU A 211 0.19 31.19 3.34
CA GLU A 211 -1.22 31.34 3.71
C GLU A 211 -2.18 31.07 2.54
N GLU A 212 -1.71 31.33 1.32
CA GLU A 212 -2.41 31.08 0.06
C GLU A 212 -2.29 29.62 -0.41
N GLY A 213 -1.55 28.77 0.32
CA GLY A 213 -1.38 27.34 0.01
C GLY A 213 -0.35 27.05 -1.06
N LYS A 214 0.52 28.01 -1.40
CA LYS A 214 1.65 27.80 -2.30
C LYS A 214 2.80 27.19 -1.53
N LEU A 215 3.42 26.15 -2.09
CA LEU A 215 4.55 25.47 -1.49
C LEU A 215 5.74 26.43 -1.29
N ASP A 216 6.34 26.40 -0.11
CA ASP A 216 7.60 27.07 0.17
C ASP A 216 8.77 26.20 -0.34
N GLU A 217 9.41 26.61 -1.44
CA GLU A 217 10.53 25.91 -2.06
C GLU A 217 11.76 25.78 -1.13
N THR A 218 11.84 26.57 -0.05
CA THR A 218 12.96 26.55 0.91
C THR A 218 12.75 25.60 2.08
N SER A 219 11.52 25.14 2.28
CA SER A 219 11.12 24.30 3.43
C SER A 219 11.50 22.82 3.29
N ARG A 220 11.88 22.39 2.09
CA ARG A 220 12.19 21.00 1.78
C ARG A 220 13.70 20.77 1.72
N GLY A 221 14.17 19.75 2.46
CA GLY A 221 15.53 19.24 2.32
C GLY A 221 15.80 18.80 0.87
N HIS A 222 17.06 18.79 0.47
CA HIS A 222 17.58 18.60 -0.90
C HIS A 222 17.04 17.38 -1.71
N ASP A 223 16.25 16.47 -1.11
CA ASP A 223 15.83 15.19 -1.70
C ASP A 223 14.34 15.09 -2.11
N SER A 224 13.47 16.06 -1.79
CA SER A 224 12.04 15.96 -2.15
C SER A 224 11.68 16.84 -3.34
N VAL A 225 11.63 16.23 -4.52
CA VAL A 225 11.06 16.83 -5.74
C VAL A 225 9.57 17.13 -5.49
N HIS A 226 9.11 18.33 -5.85
CA HIS A 226 7.69 18.67 -5.86
C HIS A 226 6.93 17.65 -6.73
N ARG A 227 5.89 17.01 -6.19
CA ARG A 227 5.11 15.99 -6.91
C ARG A 227 3.65 16.40 -6.96
N THR A 228 3.30 17.17 -7.98
CA THR A 228 1.90 17.46 -8.32
C THR A 228 1.15 16.18 -8.68
N TRP A 229 -0.18 16.24 -8.74
CA TRP A 229 -1.01 15.16 -9.28
C TRP A 229 -0.49 14.63 -10.62
N ASP A 230 -0.25 15.52 -11.59
CA ASP A 230 0.19 15.13 -12.94
C ASP A 230 1.55 14.44 -12.90
N MET A 231 2.50 14.93 -12.11
CA MET A 231 3.80 14.27 -11.94
C MET A 231 3.66 12.89 -11.29
N ARG A 232 2.78 12.74 -10.30
CA ARG A 232 2.50 11.44 -9.66
C ARG A 232 1.86 10.47 -10.63
N PHE A 233 0.89 10.94 -11.41
CA PHE A 233 0.18 10.14 -12.40
C PHE A 233 1.13 9.70 -13.52
N ASP A 234 1.87 10.65 -14.10
CA ASP A 234 2.82 10.38 -15.17
C ASP A 234 3.87 9.39 -14.70
N TYR A 235 4.50 9.64 -13.55
CA TYR A 235 5.57 8.78 -13.04
C TYR A 235 5.06 7.41 -12.61
N SER A 236 3.97 7.34 -11.85
CA SER A 236 3.54 6.10 -11.18
C SER A 236 2.68 5.22 -12.07
N ILE A 237 1.89 5.83 -12.96
CA ILE A 237 0.93 5.13 -13.82
C ILE A 237 1.46 5.08 -15.26
N TYR A 238 1.73 6.24 -15.88
CA TYR A 238 1.96 6.32 -17.33
C TYR A 238 3.34 5.84 -17.79
N TYR A 239 4.42 6.37 -17.20
CA TYR A 239 5.79 5.98 -17.53
C TYR A 239 6.04 4.50 -17.25
N THR A 240 5.39 3.97 -16.23
CA THR A 240 5.45 2.57 -15.86
C THR A 240 4.82 1.66 -16.92
N GLU A 241 3.64 2.02 -17.45
CA GLU A 241 3.02 1.31 -18.57
C GLU A 241 3.88 1.35 -19.85
N ALA A 242 4.56 2.48 -20.10
CA ALA A 242 5.42 2.65 -21.27
C ALA A 242 6.76 1.89 -21.15
N SER A 243 7.36 1.85 -19.95
CA SER A 243 8.68 1.24 -19.69
C SER A 243 8.63 -0.26 -19.40
N GLY A 244 7.44 -0.84 -19.17
CA GLY A 244 7.18 -2.29 -19.32
C GLY A 244 7.46 -2.83 -20.73
N ARG A 245 7.80 -1.95 -21.69
CA ARG A 245 8.44 -2.26 -22.97
C ARG A 245 9.86 -1.69 -23.03
N GLY A 246 10.73 -2.07 -22.10
CA GLY A 246 12.16 -1.72 -22.13
C GLY A 246 12.43 -0.20 -22.08
N GLY A 247 12.33 0.40 -20.89
CA GLY A 247 12.86 1.73 -20.61
C GLY A 247 14.38 1.72 -20.37
N PRO A 248 15.09 2.82 -20.64
CA PRO A 248 16.52 2.83 -20.88
C PRO A 248 17.32 2.60 -19.59
N GLY A 249 18.23 1.63 -19.65
CA GLY A 249 19.28 1.48 -18.66
C GLY A 249 20.15 2.73 -18.61
N ASP A 250 20.63 3.01 -17.40
CA ASP A 250 21.65 4.00 -17.08
C ASP A 250 22.72 4.04 -18.18
N ARG A 251 22.65 5.07 -19.01
CA ARG A 251 23.75 5.49 -19.87
C ARG A 251 24.17 6.86 -19.41
N ASP A 252 25.02 6.87 -18.38
CA ASP A 252 26.01 7.91 -18.18
C ASP A 252 27.27 7.25 -17.58
N GLY A 253 28.33 7.17 -18.38
CA GLY A 253 29.65 6.78 -17.88
C GLY A 253 30.59 6.02 -18.82
N GLU A 254 30.46 6.09 -20.14
CA GLU A 254 31.58 5.68 -21.02
C GLU A 254 32.71 6.73 -20.99
N GLY A 255 33.89 6.31 -20.55
CA GLY A 255 35.15 6.57 -21.23
C GLY A 255 35.73 7.98 -21.16
N LYS A 256 36.64 8.19 -20.20
CA LYS A 256 37.86 8.97 -20.46
C LYS A 256 39.09 8.20 -20.01
N GLU A 257 39.71 7.51 -20.97
CA GLU A 257 41.12 7.16 -20.95
C GLU A 257 41.87 7.96 -22.04
N SER A 258 43.19 8.07 -21.85
CA SER A 258 44.25 8.79 -22.59
C SER A 258 44.46 10.26 -22.12
N ILE A 259 45.63 10.69 -21.62
CA ILE A 259 47.02 10.19 -21.61
C ILE A 259 47.60 10.38 -20.20
#